data_AF-A0A968S797-F1
#
_entry.id   AF-A0A968S797-F1
#
_cell.length_a   1.000
_cell.length_b   1.000
_cell.length_c   1.000
_cell.angle_alpha   90.00
_cell.angle_beta   90.00
_cell.angle_gamma   90.00
#
_symmetry.space_group_name_H-M   'P 1'
#
loop_
_entity.id
_entity.type
_entity.pdbx_description
1 polymer ?
#
loop_
_entity_poly.entity_id
_entity_poly.type
_entity_poly.pdbx_seq_one_letter_code
_entity_poly.pdbx_strand_id
1 'polypeptide(L)'
;MASAEQVKRYLAYWFQLGKPAYLRNGQEVVQPQPVVSGDRYSADFEQCWQRLRDPSNGDCYLEGMEQTIAELLTDAWEISDCARCSMPVPLFGVGMQSLSCPCNDLSSWPNLDLPLPRSPVNSTAFLDDLRDRLREGHEH
;
A
#
# COMPACT_ATOMS: atom_id res chain seq x y z
N MET A 1 -15.01 0.07 1.31
CA MET A 1 -14.41 -1.25 0.99
C MET A 1 -13.01 -1.07 0.40
N ALA A 2 -12.01 -1.76 0.93
CA ALA A 2 -10.65 -1.77 0.39
C ALA A 2 -10.59 -2.60 -0.90
N SER A 3 -10.27 -1.96 -2.03
CA SER A 3 -9.98 -2.68 -3.27
C SER A 3 -8.62 -3.37 -3.20
N ALA A 4 -8.42 -4.46 -3.95
CA ALA A 4 -7.13 -5.12 -4.04
C ALA A 4 -5.98 -4.17 -4.45
N GLU A 5 -6.27 -3.18 -5.30
CA GLU A 5 -5.31 -2.13 -5.68
C GLU A 5 -4.95 -1.19 -4.52
N GLN A 6 -5.90 -0.90 -3.62
CA GLN A 6 -5.66 -0.08 -2.43
C GLN A 6 -4.74 -0.81 -1.45
N VAL A 7 -5.00 -2.10 -1.22
CA VAL A 7 -4.14 -2.96 -0.38
C VAL A 7 -2.75 -3.11 -1.01
N LYS A 8 -2.67 -3.28 -2.33
CA LYS A 8 -1.41 -3.32 -3.07
C LYS A 8 -0.61 -2.02 -2.90
N ARG A 9 -1.26 -0.87 -3.04
CA ARG A 9 -0.64 0.44 -2.83
C ARG A 9 -0.15 0.59 -1.39
N TYR A 10 -0.95 0.16 -0.41
CA TYR A 10 -0.55 0.14 0.99
C TYR A 10 0.72 -0.67 1.22
N LEU A 11 0.78 -1.88 0.68
CA LEU A 11 1.96 -2.74 0.76
C LEU A 11 3.19 -2.13 0.09
N ALA A 12 3.02 -1.49 -1.07
CA ALA A 12 4.13 -0.81 -1.73
C ALA A 12 4.74 0.29 -0.84
N TYR A 13 3.90 1.01 -0.10
CA TYR A 13 4.35 2.05 0.83
C TYR A 13 5.04 1.40 2.03
N TRP A 14 4.47 0.31 2.55
CA TRP A 14 5.05 -0.48 3.64
C TRP A 14 6.48 -0.94 3.36
N PHE A 15 6.71 -1.56 2.21
CA PHE A 15 8.04 -2.03 1.82
C PHE A 15 9.02 -0.89 1.51
N GLN A 16 8.54 0.25 0.99
CA GLN A 16 9.36 1.45 0.79
C GLN A 16 9.85 2.07 2.09
N LEU A 17 9.11 1.88 3.19
CA LEU A 17 9.55 2.27 4.54
C LEU A 17 10.58 1.29 5.13
N GLY A 18 10.96 0.24 4.40
CA GLY A 18 11.87 -0.79 4.87
C GLY A 18 11.25 -1.78 5.84
N LYS A 19 9.91 -1.76 6.01
CA LYS A 19 9.21 -2.70 6.88
C LYS A 19 8.90 -4.01 6.11
N PRO A 20 9.29 -5.17 6.63
CA PRO A 20 9.04 -6.45 5.98
C PRO A 20 7.58 -6.92 6.17
N ALA A 21 7.23 -7.94 5.39
CA ALA A 21 6.01 -8.74 5.58
C ALA A 21 6.39 -10.20 5.84
N TYR A 22 5.51 -10.90 6.53
CA TYR A 22 5.68 -12.29 6.95
C TYR A 22 4.68 -13.18 6.21
N LEU A 23 5.17 -14.21 5.51
CA LEU A 23 4.38 -15.24 4.81
C LEU A 23 4.39 -16.54 5.62
N ARG A 24 3.47 -17.46 5.29
CA ARG A 24 3.38 -18.81 5.87
C ARG A 24 3.40 -18.77 7.40
N ASN A 25 2.53 -17.97 8.00
CA ASN A 25 2.42 -17.82 9.45
C ASN A 25 3.73 -17.41 10.14
N GLY A 26 4.51 -16.53 9.50
CA GLY A 26 5.77 -16.04 10.07
C GLY A 26 7.01 -16.86 9.70
N GLN A 27 6.87 -17.92 8.91
CA GLN A 27 8.02 -18.77 8.54
C GLN A 27 8.92 -18.14 7.48
N GLU A 28 8.41 -17.21 6.68
CA GLU A 28 9.15 -16.58 5.60
C GLU A 28 9.01 -15.06 5.68
N VAL A 29 10.12 -14.34 5.62
CA VAL A 29 10.15 -12.88 5.61
C VAL A 29 10.37 -12.41 4.18
N VAL A 30 9.51 -11.51 3.70
CA VAL A 30 9.65 -10.87 2.38
C VAL A 30 9.77 -9.37 2.51
N GLN A 31 10.70 -8.82 1.75
CA GLN A 31 10.94 -7.40 1.64
C GLN A 31 11.44 -7.10 0.22
N PRO A 32 10.52 -7.03 -0.77
CA PRO A 32 10.91 -6.82 -2.16
C PRO A 32 11.64 -5.49 -2.32
N GLN A 33 12.85 -5.54 -2.91
CA GLN A 33 13.63 -4.35 -3.23
C GLN A 33 14.25 -4.50 -4.63
N PRO A 34 14.06 -3.52 -5.55
CA PRO A 34 13.26 -2.30 -5.39
C PRO A 34 11.75 -2.59 -5.47
N VAL A 35 10.90 -1.78 -4.84
CA VAL A 35 9.43 -1.90 -4.92
C VAL A 35 8.87 -1.31 -6.22
N VAL A 36 9.43 -0.19 -6.65
CA VAL A 36 9.04 0.55 -7.86
C VAL A 36 10.20 0.52 -8.84
N SER A 37 9.90 0.21 -10.10
CA SER A 37 10.86 0.22 -11.21
C SER A 37 10.34 1.17 -12.30
N GLY A 38 10.84 2.41 -12.27
CA GLY A 38 10.39 3.49 -13.16
C GLY A 38 8.91 3.85 -12.95
N ASP A 39 8.13 3.63 -14.00
CA ASP A 39 6.68 3.91 -14.10
C ASP A 39 5.77 2.76 -13.63
N ARG A 40 6.34 1.64 -13.15
CA ARG A 40 5.58 0.46 -12.70
C ARG A 40 6.13 -0.14 -11.41
N TYR A 41 5.36 -1.02 -10.79
CA TYR A 41 5.89 -1.88 -9.74
C TYR A 41 6.96 -2.81 -10.30
N SER A 42 7.95 -3.14 -9.49
CA SER A 42 8.99 -4.11 -9.88
C SER A 42 8.38 -5.51 -10.02
N ALA A 43 9.02 -6.36 -10.82
CA ALA A 43 8.63 -7.75 -10.94
C ALA A 43 8.72 -8.50 -9.60
N ASP A 44 9.67 -8.12 -8.75
CA ASP A 44 9.88 -8.68 -7.43
C ASP A 44 8.71 -8.36 -6.49
N PHE A 45 8.25 -7.11 -6.50
CA PHE A 45 7.05 -6.70 -5.77
C PHE A 45 5.79 -7.37 -6.31
N GLU A 46 5.63 -7.46 -7.64
CA GLU A 46 4.47 -8.16 -8.23
C GLU A 46 4.44 -9.63 -7.81
N GLN A 47 5.59 -10.32 -7.81
CA GLN A 47 5.66 -11.70 -7.37
C GLN A 47 5.33 -11.84 -5.88
N CYS A 48 5.88 -10.96 -5.03
CA CYS A 48 5.52 -10.91 -3.62
C CYS A 48 4.02 -10.69 -3.41
N TRP A 49 3.42 -9.77 -4.17
CA TRP A 49 1.99 -9.50 -4.12
C TRP A 49 1.14 -10.71 -4.49
N GLN A 50 1.50 -11.45 -5.54
CA GLN A 50 0.81 -12.69 -5.92
C GLN A 50 0.92 -13.73 -4.79
N ARG A 51 2.08 -13.86 -4.16
CA ARG A 51 2.29 -14.78 -3.05
C ARG A 51 1.47 -14.41 -1.81
N LEU A 52 1.37 -13.13 -1.48
CA LEU A 52 0.59 -12.63 -0.33
C LEU A 52 -0.92 -12.79 -0.51
N ARG A 53 -1.39 -12.85 -1.75
CA ARG A 53 -2.80 -13.11 -2.08
C ARG A 53 -3.15 -14.59 -2.20
N ASP A 54 -2.15 -15.43 -2.42
CA ASP A 54 -2.37 -16.84 -2.64
C ASP A 54 -2.75 -17.52 -1.30
N PRO A 55 -3.98 -18.05 -1.17
CA PRO A 55 -4.43 -18.65 0.08
C PRO A 55 -3.67 -19.94 0.44
N SER A 56 -2.96 -20.54 -0.52
CA SER A 56 -2.12 -21.72 -0.27
C SER A 56 -0.83 -21.39 0.49
N ASN A 57 -0.45 -20.10 0.56
CA ASN A 57 0.70 -19.64 1.33
C ASN A 57 0.38 -19.37 2.81
N GLY A 58 -0.84 -19.64 3.26
CA GLY A 58 -1.26 -19.48 4.66
C GLY A 58 -1.48 -18.02 5.06
N ASP A 59 -1.55 -17.78 6.37
CA ASP A 59 -1.77 -16.44 6.90
C ASP A 59 -0.52 -15.58 6.74
N CYS A 60 -0.71 -14.41 6.11
CA CYS A 60 0.34 -13.45 5.82
C CYS A 60 0.13 -12.19 6.65
N TYR A 61 1.17 -11.71 7.33
CA TYR A 61 1.11 -10.61 8.29
C TYR A 61 2.08 -9.49 7.92
N LEU A 62 1.82 -8.29 8.38
CA LEU A 62 2.77 -7.16 8.27
C LEU A 62 3.42 -6.90 9.62
N GLU A 63 4.67 -6.46 9.60
CA GLU A 63 5.42 -6.24 10.84
C GLU A 63 4.73 -5.22 11.78
N GLY A 64 4.36 -5.63 12.98
CA GLY A 64 3.67 -4.75 13.91
C GLY A 64 2.19 -4.52 13.60
N MET A 65 1.61 -5.27 12.67
CA MET A 65 0.16 -5.43 12.51
C MET A 65 -0.28 -6.81 12.96
N GLU A 66 -1.42 -6.88 13.65
CA GLU A 66 -2.01 -8.15 14.07
C GLU A 66 -2.90 -8.76 12.97
N GLN A 67 -3.27 -7.95 11.97
CA GLN A 67 -4.17 -8.34 10.89
C GLN A 67 -3.42 -9.01 9.75
N THR A 68 -4.08 -9.99 9.14
CA THR A 68 -3.58 -10.65 7.93
C THR A 68 -3.87 -9.85 6.66
N ILE A 69 -3.08 -10.07 5.62
CA ILE A 69 -3.35 -9.53 4.27
C ILE A 69 -4.70 -10.04 3.75
N ALA A 70 -5.05 -11.29 4.05
CA ALA A 70 -6.34 -11.87 3.68
C ALA A 70 -7.50 -11.12 4.32
N GLU A 71 -7.38 -10.75 5.60
CA GLU A 71 -8.37 -9.90 6.28
C GLU A 71 -8.45 -8.50 5.64
N LEU A 72 -7.31 -7.87 5.35
CA LEU A 72 -7.29 -6.55 4.68
C LEU A 72 -7.96 -6.55 3.30
N LEU A 73 -8.04 -7.71 2.65
CA LEU A 73 -8.71 -7.91 1.36
C LEU A 73 -10.23 -8.19 1.51
N THR A 74 -10.74 -8.29 2.74
CA THR A 74 -12.19 -8.43 2.98
C THR A 74 -12.92 -7.09 2.97
N ASP A 75 -14.23 -7.15 2.76
CA ASP A 75 -15.15 -6.00 2.76
C ASP A 75 -15.11 -5.18 4.05
N ALA A 76 -14.73 -5.83 5.16
CA ALA A 76 -14.71 -5.24 6.48
C ALA A 76 -13.62 -4.17 6.68
N TRP A 77 -12.66 -4.09 5.76
CA TRP A 77 -11.57 -3.13 5.79
C TRP A 77 -11.69 -2.08 4.70
N GLU A 78 -11.22 -0.88 4.99
CA GLU A 78 -11.14 0.26 4.10
C GLU A 78 -9.76 0.88 4.20
N ILE A 79 -9.09 1.12 3.06
CA ILE A 79 -7.84 1.85 3.08
C ILE A 79 -8.16 3.33 2.87
N SER A 80 -7.89 4.16 3.87
CA SER A 80 -8.02 5.62 3.78
C SER A 80 -6.67 6.30 3.95
N ASP A 81 -6.55 7.55 3.54
CA ASP A 81 -5.35 8.33 3.78
C ASP A 81 -5.27 8.81 5.24
N CYS A 82 -4.06 8.73 5.80
CA CYS A 82 -3.77 9.25 7.11
C CYS A 82 -3.85 10.78 7.09
N ALA A 83 -4.70 11.37 7.92
CA ALA A 83 -4.85 12.82 8.02
C ALA A 83 -3.54 13.59 8.34
N ARG A 84 -2.52 12.91 8.89
CA ARG A 84 -1.22 13.53 9.23
C ARG A 84 -0.19 13.51 8.10
N CYS A 85 -0.20 12.51 7.24
CA CYS A 85 0.87 12.30 6.26
C CYS A 85 0.42 11.74 4.91
N SER A 86 -0.89 11.63 4.71
CA SER A 86 -1.55 11.09 3.52
C SER A 86 -1.15 9.64 3.15
N MET A 87 -0.50 8.92 4.07
CA MET A 87 -0.20 7.50 3.87
C MET A 87 -1.48 6.67 3.89
N PRO A 88 -1.61 5.66 3.02
CA PRO A 88 -2.68 4.69 3.14
C PRO A 88 -2.60 3.99 4.50
N VAL A 89 -3.73 3.92 5.20
CA VAL A 89 -3.91 3.19 6.46
C VAL A 89 -5.16 2.32 6.37
N PRO A 90 -5.08 1.05 6.79
CA PRO A 90 -6.26 0.21 6.91
C PRO A 90 -7.13 0.71 8.06
N LEU A 91 -8.43 0.82 7.82
CA LEU A 91 -9.50 1.19 8.74
C LEU A 91 -10.52 0.07 8.74
N PHE A 92 -10.91 -0.40 9.93
CA PHE A 92 -11.97 -1.39 10.05
C PHE A 92 -13.33 -0.68 10.12
N GLY A 93 -14.28 -1.12 9.29
CA GLY A 93 -15.58 -0.45 9.15
C GLY A 93 -16.48 -0.54 10.40
N VAL A 94 -16.23 -1.49 11.32
CA VAL A 94 -17.08 -1.74 12.50
C VAL A 94 -16.24 -1.98 13.75
N GLY A 95 -15.90 -0.92 14.48
CA GLY A 95 -15.24 -1.02 15.78
C GLY A 95 -14.17 0.05 16.02
N MET A 96 -13.84 0.28 17.28
CA MET A 96 -12.78 1.22 17.66
C MET A 96 -11.44 0.46 17.66
N GLN A 97 -10.62 0.66 16.63
CA GLN A 97 -9.24 0.16 16.62
C GLN A 97 -8.25 1.32 16.68
N SER A 98 -7.23 1.15 17.52
CA SER A 98 -6.04 1.99 17.58
C SER A 98 -5.12 1.68 16.39
N LEU A 99 -5.56 2.05 15.19
CA LEU A 99 -4.78 1.89 13.98
C LEU A 99 -3.73 3.00 13.97
N SER A 100 -2.56 2.64 14.48
CA SER A 100 -1.38 3.48 14.42
C SER A 100 -0.94 3.58 12.96
N CYS A 101 -0.81 4.79 12.44
CA CYS A 101 -0.22 5.02 11.12
C CYS A 101 1.10 4.23 11.01
N PRO A 102 1.44 3.64 9.84
CA PRO A 102 2.76 3.03 9.58
C PRO A 102 3.92 3.94 9.96
N CYS A 103 3.67 5.25 9.91
CA CYS A 103 4.57 6.32 10.27
C CYS A 103 4.78 6.53 11.78
N ASN A 104 3.88 6.05 12.64
CA ASN A 104 3.88 6.36 14.08
C ASN A 104 5.10 5.77 14.81
N ASP A 105 5.63 4.67 14.30
CA ASP A 105 6.78 3.94 14.83
C ASP A 105 8.12 4.50 14.31
N LEU A 106 8.09 5.39 13.30
CA LEU A 106 9.28 5.97 12.69
C LEU A 106 9.61 7.31 13.35
N SER A 107 10.61 7.33 14.22
CA SER A 107 11.00 8.51 15.02
C SER A 107 11.41 9.74 14.19
N SER A 108 11.74 9.57 12.90
CA SER A 108 12.12 10.65 11.98
C SER A 108 11.04 10.97 10.94
N TRP A 109 9.81 10.44 11.06
CA TRP A 109 8.73 10.70 10.09
C TRP A 109 7.87 11.92 10.43
N PRO A 110 7.41 12.72 9.44
CA PRO A 110 7.76 12.67 8.01
C PRO A 110 9.18 13.16 7.77
N ASN A 111 10.02 12.27 7.22
CA ASN A 111 11.37 12.66 6.83
C ASN A 111 11.27 13.32 5.45
N LEU A 112 11.31 14.65 5.42
CA LEU A 112 11.29 15.44 4.17
C LEU A 112 12.62 15.39 3.41
N ASP A 113 13.67 14.82 4.01
CA ASP A 113 14.99 14.63 3.38
C ASP A 113 15.01 13.43 2.42
N LEU A 114 14.10 12.47 2.63
CA LEU A 114 13.89 11.32 1.75
C LEU A 114 12.63 11.50 0.91
N PRO A 115 12.61 10.99 -0.34
CA PRO A 115 11.39 10.96 -1.11
C PRO A 115 10.32 10.16 -0.35
N LEU A 116 9.15 10.77 -0.16
CA LEU A 116 7.98 10.11 0.39
C LEU A 116 7.70 8.82 -0.39
N PRO A 117 7.11 7.78 0.26
CA PRO A 117 6.80 6.55 -0.43
C PRO A 117 5.79 6.89 -1.53
N ARG A 118 6.05 6.37 -2.71
CA ARG A 118 5.30 6.73 -3.91
C ARG A 118 4.71 5.50 -4.56
N SER A 119 3.52 5.64 -5.12
CA SER A 119 3.07 4.69 -6.12
C SER A 119 3.90 4.88 -7.41
N PRO A 120 4.02 3.83 -8.25
CA PRO A 120 4.50 4.01 -9.61
C PRO A 120 3.72 5.14 -10.27
N VAL A 121 4.44 6.05 -10.92
CA VAL A 121 3.80 7.16 -11.62
C VAL A 121 3.27 6.58 -12.92
N ASN A 122 1.97 6.31 -12.96
CA ASN A 122 1.28 6.01 -14.21
C ASN A 122 1.05 7.35 -14.94
N SER A 123 2.15 7.93 -15.42
CA SER A 123 2.18 9.23 -16.10
C SER A 123 1.15 9.26 -17.23
N THR A 124 0.94 8.13 -17.90
CA THR A 124 0.02 8.02 -19.02
C THR A 124 -1.44 8.15 -18.58
N ALA A 125 -1.86 7.50 -17.49
CA ALA A 125 -3.22 7.64 -16.96
C ALA A 125 -3.47 9.04 -16.39
N PHE A 126 -2.48 9.62 -15.71
CA PHE A 126 -2.59 11.00 -15.19
C PHE A 126 -2.61 12.04 -16.33
N LEU A 127 -1.81 11.84 -17.38
CA LEU A 127 -1.84 12.68 -18.58
C LEU A 127 -3.13 12.49 -19.39
N ASP A 128 -3.72 11.29 -19.36
CA ASP A 128 -5.01 11.01 -19.99
C ASP A 128 -6.15 11.70 -19.25
N ASP A 129 -6.18 11.62 -17.92
CA ASP A 129 -7.11 12.37 -17.06
C ASP A 129 -6.97 13.89 -17.25
N LEU A 130 -5.73 14.41 -17.24
CA LEU A 130 -5.47 15.83 -17.53
C LEU A 130 -5.94 16.22 -18.93
N ARG A 131 -5.71 15.36 -19.92
CA ARG A 131 -6.17 15.56 -21.30
C ARG A 131 -7.69 15.57 -21.40
N ASP A 132 -8.37 14.68 -20.70
CA ASP A 132 -9.83 14.57 -20.71
C ASP A 132 -10.46 15.82 -20.08
N ARG A 133 -9.98 16.20 -18.89
CA ARG A 133 -10.41 17.42 -18.18
C ARG A 133 -10.17 18.71 -18.97
N LEU A 134 -9.07 18.79 -19.73
CA LEU A 134 -8.79 19.93 -20.61
C LEU A 134 -9.72 19.99 -21.83
N ARG A 135 -10.29 18.86 -22.27
CA ARG A 135 -11.27 18.83 -23.37
C ARG A 135 -12.65 19.23 -22.88
N GLU A 136 -13.06 18.74 -21.71
CA GLU A 136 -14.33 19.13 -21.06
C GLU A 136 -14.35 20.61 -20.64
N GLY A 137 -13.19 21.19 -20.29
CA GLY A 137 -13.07 22.61 -19.94
C GLY A 137 -13.07 23.60 -21.10
N HIS A 138 -13.02 23.14 -22.36
CA HIS A 138 -12.94 24.00 -23.56
C HIS A 138 -14.28 24.14 -24.31
N GLU A 139 -15.39 23.66 -23.72
CA GLU A 139 -16.73 23.70 -24.31
C GLU A 139 -17.68 24.70 -23.61
N HIS A 140 -17.14 25.81 -23.11
CA HIS A 140 -17.94 26.97 -22.67
C HIS A 140 -17.43 28.30 -23.22
#